data_AF-A0A1H8YFB0-F1
#
_entry.id   AF-A0A1H8YFB0-F1
#
_cell.length_a   1.000
_cell.length_b   1.000
_cell.length_c   1.000
_cell.angle_alpha   90.00
_cell.angle_beta   90.00
_cell.angle_gamma   90.00
#
_symmetry.space_group_name_H-M   'P 1'
#
loop_
_entity.id
_entity.type
_entity.pdbx_description
1 polymer ?
#
loop_
_entity_poly.entity_id
_entity_poly.type
_entity_poly.pdbx_seq_one_letter_code
_entity_poly.pdbx_strand_id
1 'polypeptide(L)'
;MAPEPVYVKVSDGKRPLRVTARAKSGRRQLVRISAAEVPSKMSKVWWFDDRELRPGRDETLALDLPAVGLGSFWLVLHVFSAAGDGWRRSTVKPGASLQVPGNELVFDDDAGHDGEAPQAAARGVVLSLAYGGTEDG
;
A
#
# COMPACT_ATOMS: atom_id res chain seq x y z
N MET A 1 7.37 17.68 -7.60
CA MET A 1 8.14 16.43 -7.40
C MET A 1 7.14 15.29 -7.49
N ALA A 2 7.36 14.27 -8.31
CA ALA A 2 6.43 13.13 -8.36
C ALA A 2 6.54 12.33 -7.05
N PRO A 3 5.42 11.91 -6.43
CA PRO A 3 5.51 11.14 -5.20
C PRO A 3 6.29 9.84 -5.45
N GLU A 4 7.22 9.53 -4.56
CA GLU A 4 8.06 8.33 -4.65
C GLU A 4 7.30 7.08 -4.19
N PRO A 5 7.68 5.89 -4.71
CA PRO A 5 7.19 4.62 -4.18
C PRO A 5 7.64 4.32 -2.78
N VAL A 6 6.74 3.68 -2.04
CA VAL A 6 7.01 3.19 -0.70
C VAL A 6 7.61 1.81 -0.82
N TYR A 7 8.84 1.67 -0.33
CA TYR A 7 9.55 0.41 -0.30
C TYR A 7 9.49 -0.17 1.11
N VAL A 8 9.11 -1.44 1.20
CA VAL A 8 8.97 -2.16 2.47
C VAL A 8 9.83 -3.42 2.40
N LYS A 9 10.76 -3.57 3.34
CA LYS A 9 11.57 -4.79 3.41
C LYS A 9 10.78 -5.88 4.13
N VAL A 10 10.60 -7.02 3.46
CA VAL A 10 10.03 -8.25 4.01
C VAL A 10 11.15 -9.22 4.35
N SER A 11 11.22 -9.62 5.62
CA SER A 11 12.35 -10.37 6.19
C SER A 11 12.23 -11.88 6.04
N ASP A 12 11.04 -12.40 5.73
CA ASP A 12 10.79 -13.82 5.47
C ASP A 12 9.92 -13.98 4.23
N GLY A 13 10.57 -14.16 3.07
CA GLY A 13 9.87 -14.36 1.79
C GLY A 13 9.41 -15.78 1.53
N LYS A 14 9.64 -16.70 2.47
CA LYS A 14 9.18 -18.09 2.38
C LYS A 14 7.75 -18.25 2.91
N ARG A 15 7.25 -17.26 3.65
CA ARG A 15 5.88 -17.22 4.16
C ARG A 15 5.01 -16.35 3.26
N PRO A 16 3.72 -16.70 3.09
CA PRO A 16 2.77 -15.78 2.48
C PRO A 16 2.67 -14.52 3.34
N LEU A 17 2.22 -13.43 2.74
CA LEU A 17 2.03 -12.15 3.43
C LEU A 17 0.63 -11.64 3.16
N ARG A 18 -0.08 -11.21 4.20
CA ARG A 18 -1.36 -10.53 4.08
C ARG A 18 -1.14 -9.02 4.17
N VAL A 19 -1.60 -8.31 3.16
CA VAL A 19 -1.68 -6.85 3.14
C VAL A 19 -3.13 -6.44 3.33
N THR A 20 -3.42 -5.75 4.42
CA THR A 20 -4.75 -5.21 4.68
C THR A 20 -4.76 -3.74 4.30
N ALA A 21 -5.71 -3.34 3.45
CA ALA A 21 -5.93 -1.97 3.05
C ALA A 21 -7.28 -1.49 3.57
N ARG A 22 -7.32 -0.36 4.26
CA ARG A 22 -8.55 0.28 4.72
C ARG A 22 -8.67 1.68 4.13
N ALA A 23 -9.72 1.90 3.34
CA ALA A 23 -10.04 3.23 2.84
C ALA A 23 -10.59 4.10 3.97
N LYS A 24 -10.03 5.29 4.10
CA LYS A 24 -10.54 6.40 4.91
C LYS A 24 -11.09 7.53 4.04
N SER A 25 -10.64 7.58 2.79
CA SER A 25 -11.10 8.53 1.77
C SER A 25 -12.55 8.30 1.34
N GLY A 26 -13.22 9.40 0.97
CA GLY A 26 -14.48 9.39 0.21
C GLY A 26 -14.29 9.18 -1.30
N ARG A 27 -13.06 8.98 -1.79
CA ARG A 27 -12.73 8.72 -3.20
C ARG A 27 -12.40 7.25 -3.42
N ARG A 28 -12.56 6.78 -4.66
CA ARG A 28 -12.05 5.46 -5.06
C ARG A 28 -10.53 5.45 -4.97
N GLN A 29 -9.98 4.36 -4.46
CA GLN A 29 -8.55 4.16 -4.29
C GLN A 29 -8.11 2.91 -5.06
N LEU A 30 -6.91 2.92 -5.62
CA LEU A 30 -6.29 1.77 -6.28
C LEU A 30 -4.99 1.44 -5.55
N VAL A 31 -4.88 0.21 -5.06
CA VAL A 31 -3.68 -0.33 -4.43
C VAL A 31 -3.01 -1.25 -5.43
N ARG A 32 -1.77 -0.92 -5.79
CA ARG A 32 -0.89 -1.72 -6.64
C ARG A 32 0.33 -2.15 -5.85
N ILE A 33 0.62 -3.44 -5.90
CA ILE A 33 1.71 -4.08 -5.14
C ILE A 33 2.60 -4.84 -6.11
N SER A 34 3.91 -4.70 -5.93
CA SER A 34 4.89 -5.57 -6.55
C SER A 34 6.00 -5.94 -5.58
N ALA A 35 6.75 -6.99 -5.90
CA ALA A 35 7.90 -7.45 -5.14
C ALA A 35 9.15 -7.52 -6.01
N ALA A 36 10.32 -7.30 -5.40
CA ALA A 36 11.63 -7.48 -6.03
C ALA A 36 12.66 -7.95 -4.98
N GLU A 37 13.69 -8.70 -5.38
CA GLU A 37 14.73 -9.16 -4.47
C GLU A 37 15.51 -7.98 -3.86
N VAL A 38 15.85 -7.01 -4.71
CA VAL A 38 16.42 -5.70 -4.37
C VAL A 38 15.74 -4.61 -5.21
N PRO A 39 15.61 -3.36 -4.74
CA PRO A 39 14.98 -2.26 -5.49
C PRO A 39 15.93 -1.75 -6.59
N SER A 40 16.09 -2.56 -7.64
CA SER A 40 16.95 -2.29 -8.80
C SER A 40 16.19 -2.60 -10.09
N LYS A 41 16.52 -1.87 -11.17
CA LYS A 41 15.95 -2.10 -12.51
C LYS A 41 16.28 -3.50 -13.07
N MET A 42 17.34 -4.13 -12.56
CA MET A 42 17.79 -5.46 -13.00
C MET A 42 17.12 -6.60 -12.23
N SER A 43 16.37 -6.32 -11.18
CA SER A 43 15.73 -7.36 -10.37
C SER A 43 14.53 -7.96 -11.07
N LYS A 44 14.31 -9.26 -10.88
CA LYS A 44 13.02 -9.86 -11.20
C LYS A 44 11.92 -9.17 -10.38
N VAL A 45 10.85 -8.77 -11.06
CA VAL A 45 9.67 -8.15 -10.44
C VAL A 45 8.52 -9.14 -10.47
N TRP A 46 7.92 -9.38 -9.31
CA TRP A 46 6.65 -10.10 -9.18
C TRP A 46 5.53 -9.08 -9.04
N TRP A 47 4.60 -9.09 -10.00
CA TRP A 47 3.41 -8.25 -9.96
C TRP A 47 2.26 -9.01 -9.32
N PHE A 48 1.52 -8.34 -8.44
CA PHE A 48 0.29 -8.86 -7.85
C PHE A 48 -0.91 -8.10 -8.41
N ASP A 49 -2.10 -8.68 -8.29
CA ASP A 49 -3.32 -8.04 -8.79
C ASP A 49 -3.56 -6.69 -8.13
N ASP A 50 -3.82 -5.69 -8.96
CA ASP A 50 -4.29 -4.39 -8.50
C ASP A 50 -5.66 -4.54 -7.82
N ARG A 51 -5.88 -3.77 -6.75
CA ARG A 51 -7.17 -3.81 -6.03
C ARG A 51 -7.73 -2.42 -5.82
N GLU A 52 -9.00 -2.26 -6.20
CA GLU A 52 -9.76 -1.04 -5.99
C GLU A 52 -10.47 -1.08 -4.63
N LEU A 53 -10.36 -0.01 -3.84
CA LEU A 53 -11.21 0.25 -2.68
C LEU A 53 -12.25 1.31 -3.03
N ARG A 54 -13.51 1.04 -2.69
CA ARG A 54 -14.63 1.92 -3.00
C ARG A 54 -15.08 2.70 -1.77
N PRO A 55 -15.41 3.99 -1.92
CA PRO A 55 -15.84 4.81 -0.80
C PRO A 55 -17.23 4.41 -0.29
N GLY A 56 -17.46 4.64 1.01
CA GLY A 56 -18.79 4.54 1.63
C GLY A 56 -19.16 3.20 2.27
N ARG A 57 -18.20 2.29 2.48
CA ARG A 57 -18.47 0.97 3.12
C ARG A 57 -17.54 0.58 4.27
N ASP A 58 -16.69 1.49 4.77
CA ASP A 58 -15.56 1.12 5.66
C ASP A 58 -14.80 -0.09 5.11
N GLU A 59 -14.68 -0.15 3.79
CA GLU A 59 -14.21 -1.33 3.07
C GLU A 59 -12.77 -1.63 3.50
N THR A 60 -12.61 -2.81 4.06
CA THR A 60 -11.31 -3.39 4.38
C THR A 60 -11.05 -4.49 3.38
N LEU A 61 -9.97 -4.33 2.64
CA LEU A 61 -9.54 -5.26 1.62
C LEU A 61 -8.32 -6.03 2.16
N ALA A 62 -8.35 -7.36 2.07
CA ALA A 62 -7.17 -8.18 2.29
C ALA A 62 -6.61 -8.67 0.95
N LEU A 63 -5.32 -8.47 0.73
CA LEU A 63 -4.57 -9.07 -0.36
C LEU A 63 -3.63 -10.12 0.20
N ASP A 64 -3.81 -11.36 -0.23
CA ASP A 64 -2.89 -12.44 0.07
C ASP A 64 -1.81 -12.50 -0.99
N LEU A 65 -0.59 -12.16 -0.58
CA LEU A 65 0.60 -12.30 -1.40
C LEU A 65 1.17 -13.71 -1.17
N PRO A 66 1.28 -14.54 -2.22
CA PRO A 66 1.90 -15.85 -2.10
C PRO A 66 3.36 -15.71 -1.65
N ALA A 67 3.89 -16.79 -1.05
CA ALA A 67 5.31 -16.88 -0.74
C ALA A 67 6.14 -16.73 -2.03
N VAL A 68 7.10 -15.81 -2.01
CA VAL A 68 7.99 -15.56 -3.17
C VAL A 68 9.20 -16.50 -3.19
N GLY A 69 9.45 -17.23 -2.09
CA GLY A 69 10.50 -18.24 -1.97
C GLY A 69 11.89 -17.68 -1.64
N LEU A 70 12.00 -16.37 -1.41
CA LEU A 70 13.27 -15.71 -1.08
C LEU A 70 13.51 -15.66 0.43
N GLY A 71 14.77 -15.55 0.84
CA GLY A 71 15.12 -15.29 2.24
C GLY A 71 14.54 -13.95 2.71
N SER A 72 14.67 -12.90 1.89
CA SER A 72 14.02 -11.61 2.10
C SER A 72 13.75 -10.94 0.75
N PHE A 73 12.83 -9.99 0.69
CA PHE A 73 12.50 -9.27 -0.53
C PHE A 73 11.94 -7.88 -0.22
N TRP A 74 11.88 -7.00 -1.21
CA TRP A 74 11.30 -5.67 -1.09
C TRP A 74 9.93 -5.64 -1.74
N LEU A 75 8.92 -5.20 -1.00
CA LEU A 75 7.64 -4.79 -1.53
C LEU A 75 7.71 -3.35 -2.00
N VAL A 76 7.06 -3.07 -3.12
CA VAL A 76 6.85 -1.74 -3.65
C VAL A 76 5.35 -1.47 -3.63
N LEU A 77 4.94 -0.46 -2.87
CA LEU A 77 3.54 -0.11 -2.67
C LEU A 77 3.22 1.19 -3.41
N HIS A 78 2.18 1.15 -4.23
CA HIS A 78 1.61 2.30 -4.90
C HIS A 78 0.14 2.41 -4.53
N VAL A 79 -0.25 3.55 -3.96
CA VAL A 79 -1.66 3.89 -3.75
C VAL A 79 -1.99 5.06 -4.65
N PHE A 80 -3.15 4.97 -5.32
CA PHE A 80 -3.68 6.04 -6.15
C PHE A 80 -5.09 6.40 -5.70
N SER A 81 -5.43 7.68 -5.68
CA SER A 81 -6.79 8.21 -5.52
C SER A 81 -7.33 8.65 -6.86
N ALA A 82 -8.60 8.33 -7.16
CA ALA A 82 -9.29 8.91 -8.29
C ALA A 82 -9.56 10.41 -8.02
N ALA A 83 -9.10 11.29 -8.90
CA ALA A 83 -9.25 12.74 -8.79
C ALA A 83 -9.54 13.36 -10.16
N GLY A 84 -10.79 13.80 -10.38
CA GLY A 84 -11.23 14.39 -11.64
C GLY A 84 -11.08 13.41 -12.80
N ASP A 85 -10.25 13.78 -13.79
CA ASP A 85 -10.05 13.07 -15.06
C ASP A 85 -9.20 11.79 -14.97
N GLY A 86 -8.80 11.33 -13.78
CA GLY A 86 -8.04 10.08 -13.67
C GLY A 86 -7.49 9.76 -12.28
N TRP A 87 -6.60 8.77 -12.25
CA TRP A 87 -5.90 8.33 -11.04
C TRP A 87 -4.69 9.22 -10.75
N ARG A 88 -4.57 9.67 -9.51
CA ARG A 88 -3.40 10.39 -9.01
C ARG A 88 -2.77 9.62 -7.87
N ARG A 89 -1.45 9.65 -7.79
CA ARG A 89 -0.72 8.92 -6.76
C ARG A 89 -0.89 9.60 -5.39
N SER A 90 -1.29 8.84 -4.39
CA SER A 90 -1.41 9.26 -2.99
C SER A 90 -0.02 9.42 -2.35
N THR A 91 0.12 10.35 -1.41
CA THR A 91 1.38 10.62 -0.70
C THR A 91 1.43 9.86 0.60
N VAL A 92 2.55 9.20 0.87
CA VAL A 92 2.78 8.59 2.19
C VAL A 92 3.19 9.69 3.18
N LYS A 93 2.75 9.60 4.43
CA LYS A 93 3.21 10.52 5.47
C LYS A 93 4.74 10.48 5.61
N PRO A 94 5.43 11.64 5.71
CA PRO A 94 6.87 11.68 5.94
C PRO A 94 7.26 10.90 7.19
N GLY A 95 8.34 10.12 7.12
CA GLY A 95 8.83 9.31 8.24
C GLY A 95 8.11 7.97 8.46
N ALA A 96 7.10 7.64 7.65
CA ALA A 96 6.49 6.31 7.63
C ALA A 96 7.48 5.30 7.03
N SER A 97 8.36 4.77 7.87
CA SER A 97 9.24 3.65 7.54
C SER A 97 8.65 2.37 8.10
N LEU A 98 8.45 1.38 7.23
CA LEU A 98 8.00 0.06 7.62
C LEU A 98 9.11 -0.94 7.35
N GLN A 99 9.68 -1.48 8.42
CA GLN A 99 10.42 -2.74 8.40
C GLN A 99 9.47 -3.76 9.03
N VAL A 100 9.02 -4.76 8.26
CA VAL A 100 7.93 -5.64 8.69
C VAL A 100 8.35 -6.61 9.81
N PRO A 101 7.35 -7.23 10.51
CA PRO A 101 5.92 -6.90 10.48
C PRO A 101 5.55 -6.17 11.76
N GLY A 102 5.27 -4.86 11.69
CA GLY A 102 4.96 -4.14 12.92
C GLY A 102 4.36 -2.75 12.82
N ASN A 103 4.23 -2.12 11.64
CA ASN A 103 3.67 -0.78 11.54
C ASN A 103 2.59 -0.68 10.45
N GLU A 104 1.83 0.41 10.51
CA GLU A 104 0.88 0.82 9.49
C GLU A 104 1.50 1.91 8.61
N LEU A 105 1.14 1.92 7.33
CA LEU A 105 1.47 2.98 6.39
C LEU A 105 0.20 3.79 6.10
N VAL A 106 0.27 5.10 6.33
CA VAL A 106 -0.83 6.01 6.04
C VAL A 106 -0.51 6.77 4.76
N PHE A 107 -1.38 6.61 3.77
CA PHE A 107 -1.37 7.35 2.52
C PHE A 107 -2.45 8.41 2.59
N ASP A 108 -2.06 9.66 2.38
CA ASP A 108 -2.97 10.77 2.21
C ASP A 108 -3.36 10.93 0.72
N ASP A 109 -4.61 11.35 0.47
CA ASP A 109 -5.06 11.71 -0.87
C ASP A 109 -4.29 12.93 -1.34
N ASP A 110 -3.26 12.72 -2.16
CA ASP A 110 -2.54 13.82 -2.77
C ASP A 110 -3.39 14.41 -3.90
N ALA A 111 -4.15 15.43 -3.54
CA ALA A 111 -4.37 16.54 -4.44
C ALA A 111 -3.75 17.75 -3.74
N GLY A 112 -2.64 18.25 -4.28
CA GLY A 112 -2.31 19.66 -4.07
C GLY A 112 -3.60 20.47 -4.27
N HIS A 113 -4.08 21.07 -3.19
CA HIS A 113 -5.16 22.04 -3.24
C HIS A 113 -4.65 23.28 -2.54
N ASP A 114 -4.18 24.21 -3.36
CA ASP A 114 -4.15 25.63 -3.00
C ASP A 114 -5.58 26.02 -2.60
N GLY A 115 -5.79 26.31 -1.31
CA GLY A 115 -6.85 27.22 -0.91
C GLY A 115 -8.18 26.69 -0.35
N GLU A 116 -8.36 25.41 -0.03
CA GLU A 116 -9.62 24.96 0.62
C GLU A 116 -9.39 24.33 2.00
N ALA A 117 -10.16 24.82 2.98
CA ALA A 117 -9.98 24.61 4.40
C ALA A 117 -9.80 23.13 4.80
N PRO A 118 -8.97 22.83 5.82
CA PRO A 118 -8.68 21.48 6.25
C PRO A 118 -9.90 20.87 6.95
N GLN A 119 -10.81 20.30 6.15
CA GLN A 119 -11.86 19.43 6.69
C GLN A 119 -11.18 18.14 7.16
N ALA A 120 -11.06 18.02 8.50
CA ALA A 120 -10.39 16.98 9.26
C ALA A 120 -11.12 15.61 9.23
N ALA A 121 -11.41 15.10 8.04
CA ALA A 121 -11.83 13.70 7.84
C ALA A 121 -10.66 12.97 7.17
N ALA A 122 -10.12 11.93 7.83
CA ALA A 122 -8.92 11.18 7.41
C ALA A 122 -8.93 10.85 5.90
N ARG A 123 -8.04 11.48 5.11
CA ARG A 123 -8.12 11.49 3.65
C ARG A 123 -7.16 10.46 3.06
N GLY A 124 -7.57 9.20 2.84
CA GLY A 124 -6.75 8.28 2.03
C GLY A 124 -6.87 6.80 2.40
N VAL A 125 -5.74 6.09 2.54
CA VAL A 125 -5.69 4.64 2.80
C VAL A 125 -4.70 4.32 3.91
N VAL A 126 -5.08 3.40 4.79
CA VAL A 126 -4.16 2.78 5.76
C VAL A 126 -3.83 1.38 5.26
N LEU A 127 -2.53 1.06 5.13
CA LEU A 127 -2.03 -0.28 4.79
C LEU A 127 -1.33 -0.90 5.99
N SER A 128 -1.66 -2.16 6.30
CA SER A 128 -1.06 -2.95 7.36
C SER A 128 -0.53 -4.26 6.76
N LEU A 129 0.63 -4.75 7.21
CA LEU A 129 1.25 -5.97 6.69
C LEU A 129 1.50 -6.98 7.80
N ALA A 130 1.07 -8.22 7.59
CA ALA A 130 1.26 -9.33 8.52
C ALA A 130 1.66 -10.60 7.75
N TYR A 131 2.45 -11.49 8.36
CA TYR A 131 2.70 -12.80 7.74
C TYR A 131 1.39 -13.59 7.69
N GLY A 132 1.12 -14.18 6.53
CA GLY A 132 0.07 -15.16 6.34
C GLY A 132 0.43 -16.44 7.10
N GLY A 133 -0.52 -16.92 7.88
CA GLY A 133 -0.36 -18.09 8.73
C GLY A 133 -1.61 -18.24 9.58
N THR A 134 -2.27 -19.37 9.40
CA THR A 134 -3.53 -19.82 10.00
C THR A 134 -3.57 -19.62 11.51
N GLU A 135 -4.69 -19.09 12.01
CA GLU A 135 -5.24 -19.62 13.25
C GLU A 135 -5.57 -21.10 12.99
N ASP A 136 -4.61 -21.96 13.29
CA ASP A 136 -4.75 -23.39 13.57
C ASP A 136 -3.94 -23.52 14.87
N GLY A 137 -4.59 -23.64 16.03
CA GLY A 137 -5.23 -24.88 16.45
C GLY A 137 -4.28 -25.61 17.37
#